data_AF-A0A924YUX4-F1
#
_entry.id   AF-A0A924YUX4-F1
#
_cell.length_a   1.000
_cell.length_b   1.000
_cell.length_c   1.000
_cell.angle_alpha   90.00
_cell.angle_beta   90.00
_cell.angle_gamma   90.00
#
_symmetry.space_group_name_H-M   'P 1'
#
loop_
_entity.id
_entity.type
_entity.pdbx_description
1 polymer ?
#
loop_
_entity_poly.entity_id
_entity_poly.type
_entity_poly.pdbx_seq_one_letter_code
_entity_poly.pdbx_strand_id
1 'polypeptide(L)' 'MRVGLQCALSDAGVDVAQLNSQRQVSIAIAAIPDGVGRSVPLNLCLILDQSGSMEGRAMNTVKQAAQRIIERLS' A
#
# COMPACT_ATOMS: atom_id res chain seq x y z
N MET A 1 14.80 -1.69 -4.74
CA MET A 1 13.37 -2.07 -4.73
C MET A 1 13.25 -3.38 -5.47
N ARG A 2 13.12 -4.48 -4.74
CA ARG A 2 12.87 -5.80 -5.31
C ARG A 2 11.40 -6.13 -5.09
N VAL A 3 10.81 -6.81 -6.06
CA VAL A 3 9.42 -7.27 -5.99
C VAL A 3 9.44 -8.79 -5.97
N GLY A 4 8.82 -9.37 -4.94
CA GLY A 4 8.52 -10.79 -4.90
C GLY A 4 7.22 -11.04 -5.65
N LEU A 5 7.25 -11.98 -6.60
CA LEU A 5 6.09 -12.39 -7.36
C LEU A 5 5.90 -13.90 -7.18
N GLN A 6 4.72 -14.30 -6.76
CA GLN A 6 4.31 -15.70 -6.70
C GLN A 6 3.05 -15.87 -7.52
N CYS A 7 3.11 -16.80 -8.47
CA CYS A 7 1.98 -17.13 -9.33
C CYS A 7 1.65 -18.61 -9.14
N ALA A 8 0.37 -18.93 -8.96
CA ALA A 8 -0.13 -20.29 -8.90
C ALA A 8 -1.34 -20.45 -9.82
N LEU A 9 -1.40 -21.59 -10.50
CA LEU A 9 -2.50 -21.98 -11.37
C LEU A 9 -3.12 -23.27 -10.84
N SER A 10 -4.45 -23.37 -10.89
CA SER A 10 -5.15 -24.61 -10.54
C SER A 10 -5.27 -25.53 -11.77
N ASP A 11 -4.15 -26.08 -12.25
CA ASP A 11 -4.08 -26.89 -13.48
C ASP A 11 -3.67 -28.35 -13.30
N ALA A 12 -3.26 -28.74 -12.08
CA ALA A 12 -2.78 -30.08 -11.77
C ALA A 12 -3.75 -31.23 -12.11
N GLY A 13 -5.05 -30.97 -12.24
CA GLY A 13 -6.09 -31.95 -12.59
C GLY A 13 -6.86 -31.63 -13.87
N VAL A 14 -6.35 -30.74 -14.72
CA VAL A 14 -7.05 -30.34 -15.96
C VAL A 14 -6.72 -31.33 -17.08
N ASP A 15 -7.76 -31.96 -17.63
CA ASP A 15 -7.62 -32.82 -18.80
C ASP A 15 -7.29 -32.00 -20.05
N VAL A 16 -6.20 -32.39 -20.74
CA VAL A 16 -5.72 -31.76 -21.98
C VAL A 16 -6.74 -31.89 -23.11
N ALA A 17 -7.58 -32.93 -23.11
CA ALA A 17 -8.59 -33.15 -24.13
C ALA A 17 -9.86 -32.27 -23.96
N GLN A 18 -10.02 -31.61 -22.80
CA GLN A 18 -11.21 -30.85 -22.50
C GLN A 18 -11.12 -29.40 -23.03
N LEU A 19 -11.95 -29.08 -24.03
CA LEU A 19 -11.95 -27.77 -24.71
C LEU A 19 -12.17 -26.57 -23.77
N ASN A 20 -12.97 -26.76 -22.71
CA ASN A 20 -13.29 -25.72 -21.73
C ASN A 20 -13.11 -26.26 -20.31
N SER A 21 -12.31 -25.56 -19.50
CA SER A 21 -12.15 -25.83 -18.08
C SER A 21 -12.00 -24.52 -17.31
N GLN A 22 -12.68 -24.40 -16.17
CA GLN A 22 -12.53 -23.26 -15.28
C GLN A 22 -11.23 -23.39 -14.50
N ARG A 23 -10.37 -22.37 -14.59
CA ARG A 23 -9.09 -22.32 -13.88
C ARG A 23 -9.07 -21.12 -12.94
N GLN A 24 -8.45 -21.31 -11.81
CA GLN A 24 -8.15 -20.24 -10.86
C GLN A 24 -6.69 -19.83 -11.03
N VAL A 25 -6.47 -18.53 -11.02
CA VAL A 25 -5.15 -17.91 -11.04
C VAL A 25 -5.00 -17.16 -9.72
N SER A 26 -3.92 -17.44 -9.00
CA SER A 26 -3.51 -16.65 -7.85
C SER A 26 -2.22 -15.91 -8.18
N ILE A 27 -2.21 -14.61 -7.91
CA ILE A 27 -1.03 -13.76 -8.05
C ILE A 27 -0.84 -13.04 -6.72
N ALA A 28 0.30 -13.31 -6.08
CA ALA A 28 0.72 -12.59 -4.89
C ALA A 28 1.93 -11.73 -5.23
N ILE A 29 1.83 -10.44 -4.89
CA ILE A 29 2.87 -9.44 -5.11
C ILE A 29 3.31 -8.90 -3.76
N ALA A 30 4.61 -8.93 -3.49
CA ALA A 30 5.19 -8.42 -2.25
C ALA A 30 6.36 -7.47 -2.55
N ALA A 31 6.49 -6.42 -1.76
CA ALA A 31 7.72 -5.63 -1.75
C ALA A 31 8.77 -6.35 -0.90
N ILE A 32 9.94 -6.65 -1.46
CA ILE A 32 11.06 -7.21 -0.72
C ILE A 32 11.95 -6.04 -0.29
N PRO A 33 12.05 -5.75 1.02
CA PRO A 33 12.89 -4.66 1.51
C PRO A 33 14.36 -4.98 1.24
N ASP A 34 15.08 -4.05 0.62
CA ASP A 34 16.55 -4.10 0.59
C ASP A 34 17.09 -3.67 1.97
N GLY A 35 18.20 -4.25 2.42
CA GLY A 35 18.74 -4.14 3.79
C GLY A 35 19.17 -2.74 4.27
N VAL A 36 18.96 -1.69 3.46
CA VAL A 36 19.15 -0.30 3.85
C VAL A 36 17.83 0.41 3.62
N GLY A 37 17.18 0.81 4.72
CA GLY A 37 15.98 1.64 4.71
C GLY A 37 16.25 2.90 3.91
N ARG A 38 15.88 2.89 2.63
CA ARG A 38 16.06 4.04 1.76
C ARG A 38 15.05 5.08 2.20
N SER A 39 15.53 6.20 2.73
CA SER A 39 14.72 7.43 2.78
C SER A 39 14.49 7.84 1.33
N VAL A 40 13.36 7.41 0.77
CA VAL A 40 12.93 7.84 -0.55
C VAL A 40 12.33 9.23 -0.35
N PRO A 41 12.70 10.24 -1.15
CA PRO A 41 12.06 11.54 -1.05
C PRO A 41 10.56 11.37 -1.31
N LEU A 42 9.77 11.48 -0.24
CA LEU A 42 8.32 11.38 -0.25
C LEU A 42 7.75 12.78 -0.42
N ASN A 43 7.09 13.01 -1.55
CA ASN A 43 6.27 14.21 -1.73
C ASN A 43 4.99 14.05 -0.91
N LEU A 44 4.95 14.66 0.27
CA LEU A 44 3.77 14.69 1.14
C LEU A 44 2.99 15.99 0.93
N CYS A 45 1.70 15.87 0.59
CA CYS A 45 0.75 16.98 0.59
C CYS A 45 -0.36 16.68 1.61
N LEU A 46 -0.59 17.61 2.55
CA LEU A 46 -1.65 17.51 3.54
C LEU A 46 -2.77 18.49 3.20
N ILE A 47 -3.97 17.98 2.95
CA ILE A 47 -5.17 18.79 2.77
C ILE A 47 -5.95 18.74 4.08
N LEU A 48 -6.09 19.88 4.73
CA LEU A 48 -6.73 19.98 6.05
C LEU A 48 -8.09 20.68 5.90
N ASP A 49 -9.15 20.03 6.37
CA ASP A 49 -10.47 20.64 6.43
C ASP A 49 -10.47 21.79 7.46
N GLN A 50 -10.93 22.97 7.03
CA GLN A 50 -11.10 24.17 7.86
C GLN A 50 -12.57 24.60 8.00
N SER A 51 -13.51 23.67 7.90
CA SER A 51 -14.91 23.92 8.22
C SER A 51 -15.12 24.33 9.69
N GLY A 52 -16.26 24.96 10.00
CA GLY A 52 -16.53 25.48 11.35
C GLY A 52 -16.53 24.42 12.46
N SER A 53 -16.82 23.14 12.13
CA SER A 53 -16.71 22.03 13.09
C SER A 53 -15.28 21.68 13.48
N MET A 54 -14.29 22.16 12.72
CA MET A 54 -12.88 21.94 12.96
C MET A 54 -12.27 22.98 13.91
N GLU A 55 -13.01 24.03 14.30
CA GLU A 55 -12.49 25.10 15.15
C GLU A 55 -12.02 24.61 16.54
N GLY A 56 -11.02 25.32 17.08
CA GLY A 56 -10.48 25.07 18.41
C GLY A 56 -9.72 23.73 18.51
N ARG A 57 -10.25 22.79 19.28
CA ARG A 57 -9.55 21.56 19.68
C ARG A 57 -9.27 20.62 18.51
N ALA A 58 -10.19 20.50 17.56
CA ALA A 58 -10.04 19.62 16.41
C ALA A 58 -8.87 20.06 15.52
N MET A 59 -8.83 21.33 15.10
CA MET A 59 -7.73 21.89 14.32
C MET A 59 -6.38 21.84 15.06
N ASN A 60 -6.37 22.09 16.37
CA ASN A 60 -5.14 21.98 17.16
C ASN A 60 -4.60 20.54 17.18
N THR A 61 -5.48 19.56 17.28
CA THR A 61 -5.12 18.13 17.24
C THR A 61 -4.58 17.74 15.86
N VAL A 62 -5.22 18.19 14.79
CA VAL A 62 -4.79 17.92 13.40
C VAL A 62 -3.42 18.52 13.13
N LYS A 63 -3.16 19.76 13.59
CA LYS A 63 -1.83 20.39 13.47
C LYS A 63 -0.74 19.61 14.20
N GLN A 64 -1.00 19.17 15.43
CA GLN A 64 -0.05 18.34 16.19
C GLN A 64 0.20 16.99 15.50
N ALA A 65 -0.83 16.36 14.94
CA ALA A 65 -0.69 15.12 14.20
C ALA A 65 0.12 15.31 12.92
N ALA A 66 -0.16 16.37 12.15
CA ALA A 66 0.58 16.73 10.95
C ALA A 66 2.07 16.95 11.24
N GLN A 67 2.39 17.68 12.31
CA GLN A 67 3.77 17.89 12.75
C GLN A 67 4.47 16.56 13.06
N ARG A 68 3.83 15.68 13.84
CA ARG A 68 4.38 14.35 14.17
C ARG A 68 4.61 13.47 12.95
N ILE A 69 3.78 13.60 11.91
CA ILE A 69 3.96 12.86 10.65
C ILE A 69 5.24 13.34 9.96
N ILE A 70 5.45 14.66 9.88
CA ILE A 70 6.64 15.24 9.25
C ILE A 70 7.92 14.84 10.03
N GLU A 71 7.89 14.91 11.36
CA GLU A 71 9.01 14.52 12.24
C GLU A 71 9.42 13.04 12.10
N ARG A 72 8.52 12.16 11.67
CA ARG A 72 8.81 10.73 11.45
C ARG A 72 9.25 10.41 10.02
N LEU A 73 9.09 11.35 9.10
CA LEU A 73 9.50 11.21 7.70
C LEU A 73 10.92 11.72 7.44
N SER A 74 11.46 12.54 8.34
CA SER A 74 12.88 12.96 8.40
C SER A 74 13.76 11.87 9.00
#